data_AF-A0A7X8TL80-F1
#
_entry.id   AF-A0A7X8TL80-F1
#
_cell.length_a   1.000
_cell.length_b   1.000
_cell.length_c   1.000
_cell.angle_alpha   90.00
_cell.angle_beta   90.00
_cell.angle_gamma   90.00
#
_symmetry.space_group_name_H-M   'P 1'
#
loop_
_entity.id
_entity.type
_entity.pdbx_description
1 polymer ?
#
loop_
_entity_poly.entity_id
_entity_poly.type
_entity_poly.pdbx_seq_one_letter_code
_entity_poly.pdbx_strand_id
1 'polypeptide(L)'
;MSPLDTQNPAAEDAPSYDTWLVASHLINSGFNVNFLPGGVVYVDPLQSDLSFMGLSASTSTFGGMLLSKKRPGIWSLLGSEGLPVPAWKSFRVTGTKAASAFAARIGYPVELGREKGERTWTASSETELLEAMTSLRAGPKSPHRRAIVRKKRPGGTFDLLFLGDKLLLGGLRGRLPQIIMPETVHEGFVSLGAAALRAVPGLEFGVVRIEADDVQSTPNGQDAQVVTVRSSPKLQDFGGAPIETHLEVARTVVNHELKLNGIEPQRGGVRHAVAVECTGLVAAETFWRSFSEVLVPPRYEVLGPVQYPAEEVLHIELRAEGENLALAAIKAIAGVGHENRRAPMVSLTHL
;
A
#
# COMPACT_ATOMS: atom_id res chain seq x y z
N MET A 1 18.04 -16.15 8.89
CA MET A 1 16.60 -16.19 9.21
C MET A 1 16.27 -17.58 9.69
N SER A 2 15.45 -17.72 10.73
CA SER A 2 14.95 -19.04 11.13
C SER A 2 14.07 -19.60 9.99
N PRO A 3 14.04 -20.92 9.74
CA PRO A 3 13.10 -21.53 8.78
C PRO A 3 11.64 -21.10 9.04
N LEU A 4 11.30 -20.80 10.31
CA LEU A 4 9.98 -20.31 10.72
C LEU A 4 9.70 -18.87 10.30
N ASP A 5 10.72 -17.99 10.25
CA ASP A 5 10.55 -16.59 9.81
C ASP A 5 10.17 -16.51 8.33
N THR A 6 10.61 -17.49 7.54
CA THR A 6 10.28 -17.55 6.11
C THR A 6 8.78 -17.81 5.89
N GLN A 7 8.04 -18.30 6.89
CA GLN A 7 6.64 -18.69 6.71
C GLN A 7 5.63 -17.60 7.11
N ASN A 8 6.12 -16.45 7.58
CA ASN A 8 5.27 -15.32 7.94
C ASN A 8 5.24 -14.31 6.78
N PRO A 9 4.12 -14.15 6.05
CA PRO A 9 4.03 -13.19 4.96
C PRO A 9 4.25 -11.75 5.44
N ALA A 10 4.02 -11.45 6.72
CA ALA A 10 4.29 -10.13 7.29
C ALA A 10 5.80 -9.80 7.42
N ALA A 11 6.68 -10.79 7.25
CA ALA A 11 8.12 -10.58 7.17
C ALA A 11 8.60 -10.12 5.78
N GLU A 12 7.74 -10.25 4.76
CA GLU A 12 8.03 -9.77 3.40
C GLU A 12 7.97 -8.24 3.32
N ASP A 13 8.58 -7.67 2.28
CA ASP A 13 8.45 -6.26 1.99
C ASP A 13 6.99 -5.88 1.69
N ALA A 14 6.61 -4.63 1.97
CA ALA A 14 5.22 -4.20 1.86
C ALA A 14 4.55 -4.47 0.49
N PRO A 15 5.18 -4.17 -0.66
CA PRO A 15 4.66 -4.59 -1.97
C PRO A 15 4.37 -6.08 -2.08
N SER A 16 5.29 -6.94 -1.64
CA SER A 16 5.13 -8.40 -1.67
C SER A 16 3.98 -8.86 -0.76
N TYR A 17 3.84 -8.25 0.42
CA TYR A 17 2.74 -8.53 1.33
C TYR A 17 1.36 -8.15 0.75
N ASP A 18 1.24 -6.97 0.15
CA ASP A 18 -0.01 -6.53 -0.48
C ASP A 18 -0.37 -7.42 -1.70
N THR A 19 0.64 -7.83 -2.47
CA THR A 19 0.52 -8.79 -3.58
C THR A 19 0.01 -10.15 -3.07
N TRP A 20 0.56 -10.63 -1.95
CA TRP A 20 0.15 -11.88 -1.31
C TRP A 20 -1.33 -11.87 -0.94
N LEU A 21 -1.81 -10.79 -0.33
CA LEU A 21 -3.22 -10.65 0.07
C LEU A 21 -4.17 -10.71 -1.14
N VAL A 22 -3.84 -9.97 -2.20
CA VAL A 22 -4.64 -9.94 -3.44
C VAL A 22 -4.68 -11.33 -4.10
N ALA A 23 -3.51 -11.95 -4.29
CA ALA A 23 -3.42 -13.25 -4.93
C ALA A 23 -4.12 -14.35 -4.12
N SER A 24 -4.02 -14.31 -2.78
CA SER A 24 -4.69 -15.27 -1.90
C SER A 24 -6.20 -15.28 -2.14
N HIS A 25 -6.83 -14.09 -2.22
CA HIS A 25 -8.27 -13.98 -2.48
C HIS A 25 -8.64 -14.42 -3.90
N LEU A 26 -7.83 -14.08 -4.91
CA LEU A 26 -8.07 -14.50 -6.30
C LEU A 26 -8.02 -16.03 -6.46
N ILE A 27 -7.00 -16.68 -5.89
CA ILE A 27 -6.88 -18.16 -5.91
C ILE A 27 -8.07 -18.79 -5.18
N ASN A 28 -8.41 -18.28 -3.98
CA ASN A 28 -9.57 -18.74 -3.21
C ASN A 28 -10.91 -18.49 -3.92
N SER A 29 -10.95 -17.60 -4.91
CA SER A 29 -12.11 -17.34 -5.77
C SER A 29 -12.06 -18.13 -7.10
N GLY A 30 -11.19 -19.14 -7.20
CA GLY A 30 -11.10 -20.05 -8.36
C GLY A 30 -10.41 -19.47 -9.59
N PHE A 31 -9.74 -18.32 -9.47
CA PHE A 31 -9.03 -17.72 -10.61
C PHE A 31 -7.67 -18.35 -10.81
N ASN A 32 -7.28 -18.46 -12.10
CA ASN A 32 -5.89 -18.65 -12.48
C ASN A 32 -5.13 -17.34 -12.30
N VAL A 33 -3.96 -17.41 -11.70
CA VAL A 33 -3.20 -16.22 -11.31
C VAL A 33 -1.80 -16.29 -11.88
N ASN A 34 -1.44 -15.27 -12.64
CA ASN A 34 -0.09 -15.06 -13.15
C ASN A 34 0.57 -13.94 -12.36
N PHE A 35 1.76 -14.20 -11.86
CA PHE A 35 2.57 -13.20 -11.20
C PHE A 35 3.69 -12.77 -12.14
N LEU A 36 3.78 -11.46 -12.38
CA LEU A 36 4.71 -10.84 -13.31
C LEU A 36 5.74 -9.98 -12.56
N PRO A 37 6.86 -9.61 -13.21
CA PRO A 37 7.87 -8.75 -12.61
C PRO A 37 7.28 -7.43 -12.09
N GLY A 38 7.76 -6.98 -10.93
CA GLY A 38 7.29 -5.74 -10.30
C GLY A 38 6.06 -5.90 -9.40
N GLY A 39 5.67 -7.14 -9.06
CA GLY A 39 4.56 -7.41 -8.14
C GLY A 39 3.18 -7.26 -8.78
N VAL A 40 3.10 -7.51 -10.09
CA VAL A 40 1.83 -7.47 -10.81
C VAL A 40 1.17 -8.83 -10.74
N VAL A 41 -0.08 -8.85 -10.28
CA VAL A 41 -0.94 -10.03 -10.27
C VAL A 41 -1.91 -9.88 -11.43
N TYR A 42 -1.81 -10.76 -12.42
CA TYR A 42 -2.64 -10.78 -13.60
C TYR A 42 -3.55 -12.01 -13.57
N VAL A 43 -4.82 -11.79 -13.87
CA VAL A 43 -5.83 -12.83 -14.01
C VAL A 43 -6.30 -12.76 -15.45
N ASP A 44 -6.18 -13.89 -16.14
CA ASP A 44 -6.79 -14.11 -17.45
C ASP A 44 -8.12 -14.82 -17.21
N PRO A 45 -9.26 -14.11 -17.22
CA PRO A 45 -10.51 -14.76 -17.50
C PRO A 45 -10.70 -14.75 -19.01
N LEU A 46 -11.29 -15.84 -19.51
CA LEU A 46 -11.82 -16.05 -20.87
C LEU A 46 -12.65 -14.88 -21.47
N GLN A 47 -12.86 -13.76 -20.74
CA GLN A 47 -13.70 -12.61 -21.11
C GLN A 47 -13.10 -11.21 -20.83
N SER A 48 -12.09 -11.01 -19.96
CA SER A 48 -11.56 -9.66 -19.64
C SER A 48 -10.30 -9.61 -18.74
N ASP A 49 -9.19 -9.11 -19.27
CA ASP A 49 -7.92 -8.92 -18.54
C ASP A 49 -8.05 -8.12 -17.23
N LEU A 50 -7.70 -8.73 -16.09
CA LEU A 50 -7.56 -8.03 -14.81
C LEU A 50 -6.10 -8.01 -14.36
N SER A 51 -5.62 -6.84 -13.95
CA SER A 51 -4.27 -6.70 -13.38
C SER A 51 -4.28 -5.86 -12.12
N PHE A 52 -3.53 -6.30 -11.11
CA PHE A 52 -3.32 -5.61 -9.85
C PHE A 52 -1.84 -5.30 -9.66
N MET A 53 -1.52 -4.13 -9.09
CA MET A 53 -0.17 -3.77 -8.66
C MET A 53 -0.21 -3.40 -7.17
N GLY A 54 0.14 -4.36 -6.32
CA GLY A 54 -0.24 -4.35 -4.91
C GLY A 54 -1.77 -4.26 -4.77
N LEU A 55 -2.25 -3.37 -3.89
CA LEU A 55 -3.69 -3.11 -3.72
C LEU A 55 -4.26 -2.04 -4.65
N SER A 56 -3.48 -1.56 -5.62
CA SER A 56 -3.94 -0.47 -6.48
C SER A 56 -5.07 -0.96 -7.40
N ALA A 57 -6.24 -0.34 -7.26
CA ALA A 57 -7.41 -0.49 -8.12
C ALA A 57 -7.07 -0.13 -9.59
N SER A 58 -7.65 -0.86 -10.55
CA SER A 58 -7.41 -0.65 -12.00
C SER A 58 -7.92 0.71 -12.48
N THR A 59 -8.89 1.27 -11.75
CA THR A 59 -9.52 2.56 -11.99
C THR A 59 -8.64 3.76 -11.59
N SER A 60 -7.57 3.52 -10.84
CA SER A 60 -6.65 4.60 -10.44
C SER A 60 -5.76 4.99 -11.60
N THR A 61 -5.97 6.19 -12.14
CA THR A 61 -5.18 6.72 -13.25
C THR A 61 -3.77 7.09 -12.79
N PHE A 62 -2.80 6.95 -13.70
CA PHE A 62 -1.43 7.42 -13.46
C PHE A 62 -1.37 8.91 -13.09
N GLY A 63 -2.26 9.72 -13.68
CA GLY A 63 -2.42 11.13 -13.35
C GLY A 63 -2.77 11.37 -11.87
N GLY A 64 -3.81 10.68 -11.38
CA GLY A 64 -4.22 10.71 -9.98
C GLY A 64 -3.10 10.27 -9.03
N MET A 65 -2.41 9.17 -9.35
CA MET A 65 -1.25 8.68 -8.59
C MET A 65 -0.07 9.66 -8.55
N LEU A 66 0.18 10.40 -9.64
CA LEU A 66 1.23 11.42 -9.68
C LEU A 66 0.86 12.67 -8.88
N LEU A 67 -0.41 13.09 -8.95
CA LEU A 67 -0.93 14.22 -8.18
C LEU A 67 -0.84 13.92 -6.68
N SER A 68 -1.21 12.71 -6.26
CA SER A 68 -1.19 12.27 -4.85
C SER A 68 0.22 12.26 -4.22
N LYS A 69 1.29 12.34 -5.04
CA LYS A 69 2.68 12.42 -4.55
C LYS A 69 3.15 13.84 -4.22
N LYS A 70 2.41 14.90 -4.62
CA LYS A 70 2.82 16.30 -4.46
C LYS A 70 1.90 17.05 -3.50
N ARG A 71 2.32 17.22 -2.23
CA ARG A 71 1.51 17.88 -1.19
C ARG A 71 0.96 19.27 -1.59
N PRO A 72 1.76 20.20 -2.17
CA PRO A 72 1.25 21.51 -2.56
C PRO A 72 0.10 21.45 -3.57
N GLY A 73 0.21 20.54 -4.57
CA GLY A 73 -0.82 20.37 -5.59
C GLY A 73 -2.11 19.83 -4.99
N ILE A 74 -1.98 18.83 -4.10
CA ILE A 74 -3.12 18.25 -3.38
C ILE A 74 -3.81 19.30 -2.52
N TRP A 75 -3.10 20.07 -1.70
CA TRP A 75 -3.76 21.06 -0.85
C TRP A 75 -4.43 22.20 -1.63
N SER A 76 -3.85 22.61 -2.76
CA SER A 76 -4.52 23.57 -3.65
C SER A 76 -5.83 23.00 -4.19
N LEU A 77 -5.83 21.73 -4.61
CA LEU A 77 -7.00 21.04 -5.14
C LEU A 77 -8.07 20.80 -4.06
N LEU A 78 -7.69 20.25 -2.91
CA LEU A 78 -8.59 20.06 -1.78
C LEU A 78 -9.18 21.40 -1.29
N GLY A 79 -8.36 22.45 -1.22
CA GLY A 79 -8.79 23.78 -0.82
C GLY A 79 -9.76 24.43 -1.80
N SER A 80 -9.64 24.20 -3.11
CA SER A 80 -10.61 24.70 -4.09
C SER A 80 -11.97 24.00 -3.98
N GLU A 81 -12.00 22.76 -3.49
CA GLU A 81 -13.23 22.01 -3.17
C GLU A 81 -13.79 22.36 -1.78
N GLY A 82 -13.23 23.38 -1.10
CA GLY A 82 -13.69 23.80 0.23
C GLY A 82 -13.33 22.84 1.37
N LEU A 83 -12.45 21.86 1.12
CA LEU A 83 -12.02 20.91 2.14
C LEU A 83 -10.98 21.54 3.08
N PRO A 84 -11.03 21.23 4.40
CA PRO A 84 -10.09 21.79 5.35
C PRO A 84 -8.69 21.24 5.09
N VAL A 85 -7.76 22.14 4.76
CA VAL A 85 -6.33 21.84 4.56
C VAL A 85 -5.47 22.71 5.47
N PRO A 86 -4.23 22.29 5.78
CA PRO A 86 -3.33 23.10 6.59
C PRO A 86 -3.06 24.46 5.96
N ALA A 87 -2.97 25.52 6.76
CA ALA A 87 -2.34 26.75 6.30
C ALA A 87 -0.88 26.45 5.95
N TRP A 88 -0.49 26.62 4.68
CA TRP A 88 0.83 26.21 4.19
C TRP A 88 1.46 27.24 3.24
N LYS A 89 2.78 27.21 3.14
CA LYS A 89 3.52 27.94 2.10
C LYS A 89 4.86 27.25 1.80
N SER A 90 5.31 27.34 0.55
CA SER A 90 6.58 26.77 0.09
C SER A 90 7.65 27.86 -0.07
N PHE A 91 8.80 27.65 0.55
CA PHE A 91 9.92 28.59 0.63
C PHE A 91 11.17 27.96 0.02
N ARG A 92 12.10 28.78 -0.50
CA ARG A 92 13.47 28.30 -0.70
C ARG A 92 14.07 27.97 0.66
N VAL A 93 14.92 26.94 0.74
CA VAL A 93 15.60 26.58 2.01
C VAL A 93 16.46 27.73 2.55
N THR A 94 16.92 28.65 1.70
CA THR A 94 17.61 29.88 2.10
C THR A 94 16.69 31.00 2.60
N GLY A 95 15.37 30.89 2.40
CA GLY A 95 14.37 31.90 2.75
C GLY A 95 13.91 31.84 4.21
N THR A 96 14.85 31.68 5.16
CA THR A 96 14.55 31.47 6.59
C THR A 96 13.72 32.59 7.20
N LYS A 97 14.06 33.85 6.94
CA LYS A 97 13.31 35.02 7.44
C LYS A 97 11.83 35.02 7.00
N ALA A 98 11.59 34.69 5.72
CA ALA A 98 10.22 34.64 5.18
C ALA A 98 9.43 33.44 5.72
N ALA A 99 10.10 32.30 5.93
CA ALA A 99 9.51 31.11 6.52
C ALA A 99 9.13 31.35 7.99
N SER A 100 10.02 31.97 8.77
CA SER A 100 9.75 32.34 10.17
C SER A 100 8.58 33.33 10.28
N ALA A 101 8.59 34.41 9.50
CA ALA A 101 7.51 35.39 9.51
C ALA A 101 6.15 34.75 9.16
N PHE A 102 6.13 33.79 8.22
CA PHE A 102 4.93 33.03 7.92
C PHE A 102 4.50 32.12 9.07
N ALA A 103 5.43 31.38 9.69
CA ALA A 103 5.16 30.51 10.83
C ALA A 103 4.61 31.29 12.03
N ALA A 104 5.19 32.45 12.36
CA ALA A 104 4.69 33.34 13.39
C ALA A 104 3.24 33.80 13.11
N ARG A 105 2.91 34.08 11.84
CA ARG A 105 1.57 34.50 11.42
C ARG A 105 0.52 33.39 11.54
N ILE A 106 0.86 32.15 11.19
CA ILE A 106 -0.07 31.00 11.31
C ILE A 106 -0.05 30.36 12.72
N GLY A 107 0.90 30.79 13.55
CA GLY A 107 1.14 30.29 14.90
C GLY A 107 1.86 28.94 14.95
N TYR A 108 2.62 28.71 16.01
CA TYR A 108 3.24 27.43 16.34
C TYR A 108 2.24 26.45 16.99
N PRO A 109 2.49 25.12 16.99
CA PRO A 109 3.57 24.44 16.28
C PRO A 109 3.36 24.42 14.76
N VAL A 110 4.46 24.38 14.02
CA VAL A 110 4.47 24.21 12.56
C VAL A 110 5.24 22.95 12.18
N GLU A 111 4.87 22.35 11.05
CA GLU A 111 5.65 21.28 10.45
C GLU A 111 6.44 21.82 9.26
N LEU A 112 7.75 21.56 9.27
CA LEU A 112 8.66 21.80 8.16
C LEU A 112 8.94 20.48 7.45
N GLY A 113 8.87 20.46 6.13
CA GLY A 113 9.23 19.28 5.35
C GLY A 113 9.59 19.59 3.91
N ARG A 114 10.08 18.59 3.19
CA ARG A 114 10.26 18.68 1.72
C ARG A 114 8.94 18.45 1.02
N GLU A 115 8.82 18.92 -0.22
CA GLU A 115 7.60 18.72 -1.03
C GLU A 115 7.24 17.24 -1.23
N LYS A 116 8.24 16.35 -1.25
CA LYS A 116 8.07 14.89 -1.32
C LYS A 116 7.80 14.20 0.03
N GLY A 117 7.87 14.90 1.15
CA GLY A 117 7.52 14.37 2.47
C GLY A 117 8.52 13.39 3.13
N GLU A 118 9.73 13.21 2.58
CA GLU A 118 10.72 12.23 3.05
C GLU A 118 11.22 12.44 4.50
N ARG A 119 11.16 13.68 5.01
CA ARG A 119 11.52 14.01 6.39
C ARG A 119 10.75 15.26 6.80
N THR A 120 10.12 15.20 7.96
CA THR A 120 9.40 16.32 8.57
C THR A 120 9.96 16.63 9.95
N TRP A 121 9.94 17.90 10.32
CA TRP A 121 10.30 18.41 11.63
C TRP A 121 9.10 19.15 12.19
N THR A 122 8.72 18.87 13.42
CA THR A 122 7.79 19.74 14.14
C THR A 122 8.63 20.78 14.88
N ALA A 123 8.34 22.05 14.63
CA ALA A 123 8.94 23.16 15.34
C ALA A 123 7.86 23.83 16.20
N SER A 124 8.11 23.91 17.50
CA SER A 124 7.24 24.55 18.49
C SER A 124 7.59 26.02 18.72
N SER A 125 8.71 26.47 18.15
CA SER A 125 9.25 27.82 18.28
C SER A 125 9.98 28.26 17.00
N GLU A 126 10.27 29.56 16.91
CA GLU A 126 11.08 30.11 15.80
C GLU A 126 12.49 29.51 15.77
N THR A 127 13.13 29.37 16.93
CA THR A 127 14.48 28.79 17.04
C THR A 127 14.53 27.38 16.46
N GLU A 128 13.59 26.50 16.86
CA GLU A 128 13.49 25.13 16.33
C GLU A 128 13.25 25.11 14.81
N LEU A 129 12.45 26.04 14.29
CA LEU A 129 12.20 26.15 12.84
C LEU A 129 13.49 26.53 12.09
N LEU A 130 14.27 27.47 12.61
CA LEU A 130 15.54 27.89 12.02
C LEU A 130 16.59 26.77 12.05
N GLU A 131 16.66 26.00 13.14
CA GLU A 131 17.52 24.82 13.25
C GLU A 131 17.12 23.74 12.24
N ALA A 132 15.82 23.47 12.09
CA ALA A 132 15.31 22.51 11.13
C ALA A 132 15.58 22.94 9.68
N MET A 133 15.43 24.23 9.36
CA MET A 133 15.80 24.80 8.05
C MET A 133 17.30 24.68 7.76
N THR A 134 18.14 24.92 8.78
CA THR A 134 19.60 24.77 8.68
C THR A 134 19.97 23.31 8.43
N SER A 135 19.34 22.38 9.13
CA SER A 135 19.52 20.93 8.91
C SER A 135 19.10 20.51 7.51
N LEU A 136 18.00 21.05 6.99
CA LEU A 136 17.55 20.79 5.62
C LEU A 136 18.55 21.29 4.57
N ARG A 137 19.20 22.43 4.82
CA ARG A 137 20.24 23.03 3.97
C ARG A 137 21.51 22.20 3.91
N ALA A 138 21.91 21.59 5.02
CA ALA A 138 23.12 20.79 5.13
C ALA A 138 23.03 19.41 4.44
N GLY A 139 21.83 18.98 4.03
CA GLY A 139 21.64 17.65 3.43
C GLY A 139 22.29 17.47 2.05
N PRO A 140 22.64 16.23 1.66
CA PRO A 140 23.46 15.91 0.48
C PRO A 140 22.82 16.18 -0.90
N LYS A 141 21.66 16.87 -0.94
CA LYS A 141 20.94 17.15 -2.18
C LYS A 141 20.49 18.62 -2.25
N SER A 142 21.28 19.42 -2.97
CA SER A 142 21.06 20.73 -3.64
C SER A 142 20.39 21.94 -2.90
N PRO A 143 20.96 23.16 -3.02
CA PRO A 143 20.40 24.43 -2.51
C PRO A 143 19.15 24.96 -3.24
N HIS A 144 18.74 24.35 -4.36
CA HIS A 144 17.52 24.74 -5.08
C HIS A 144 16.23 24.13 -4.51
N ARG A 145 16.35 23.42 -3.39
CA ARG A 145 15.20 22.76 -2.79
C ARG A 145 14.25 23.74 -2.14
N ARG A 146 12.98 23.43 -2.27
CA ARG A 146 11.89 24.09 -1.58
C ARG A 146 11.55 23.32 -0.31
N ALA A 147 11.33 24.06 0.77
CA ALA A 147 10.78 23.56 2.01
C ALA A 147 9.33 24.06 2.15
N ILE A 148 8.46 23.18 2.61
CA ILE A 148 7.08 23.51 2.97
C ILE A 148 7.05 23.76 4.46
N VAL A 149 6.49 24.89 4.86
CA VAL A 149 6.05 25.14 6.23
C VAL A 149 4.53 25.06 6.24
N ARG A 150 3.95 24.28 7.14
CA ARG A 150 2.51 24.18 7.35
C ARG A 150 2.14 24.28 8.83
N LYS A 151 0.91 24.70 9.12
CA LYS A 151 0.34 24.60 10.46
C LYS A 151 0.21 23.12 10.84
N LYS A 152 0.76 22.74 11.99
CA LYS A 152 0.50 21.42 12.58
C LYS A 152 -0.68 21.56 13.55
N ARG A 153 -1.69 20.71 13.40
CA ARG A 153 -2.80 20.66 14.35
C ARG A 153 -2.37 19.89 15.60
N PRO A 154 -2.80 20.28 16.81
CA PRO A 154 -2.72 19.39 17.96
C PRO A 154 -3.60 18.15 17.72
N GLY A 155 -3.36 17.10 18.51
CA GLY A 155 -4.11 15.84 18.40
C GLY A 155 -3.34 14.71 17.69
N GLY A 156 -4.11 13.74 17.21
CA GLY A 156 -3.64 12.57 16.49
C GLY A 156 -3.45 12.80 14.98
N THR A 157 -2.65 11.93 14.36
CA THR A 157 -2.58 11.82 12.90
C THR A 157 -3.15 10.47 12.51
N PHE A 158 -4.27 10.49 11.81
CA PHE A 158 -5.04 9.32 11.43
C PHE A 158 -4.84 9.04 9.94
N ASP A 159 -4.49 7.80 9.60
CA ASP A 159 -4.56 7.30 8.24
C ASP A 159 -5.90 6.56 8.09
N LEU A 160 -6.74 6.99 7.15
CA LEU A 160 -8.03 6.37 6.84
C LEU A 160 -7.97 5.83 5.41
N LEU A 161 -8.14 4.52 5.25
CA LEU A 161 -8.10 3.80 3.98
C LEU A 161 -9.48 3.71 3.36
N PHE A 162 -9.62 4.22 2.14
CA PHE A 162 -10.89 4.29 1.43
C PHE A 162 -10.86 3.55 0.10
N LEU A 163 -12.03 3.03 -0.28
CA LEU A 163 -12.40 2.59 -1.62
C LEU A 163 -13.69 3.30 -2.03
N GLY A 164 -13.59 4.27 -2.93
CA GLY A 164 -14.65 5.24 -3.20
C GLY A 164 -15.06 5.95 -1.91
N ASP A 165 -16.33 5.81 -1.55
CA ASP A 165 -16.90 6.42 -0.35
C ASP A 165 -16.83 5.51 0.89
N LYS A 166 -16.36 4.26 0.72
CA LYS A 166 -16.34 3.27 1.80
C LYS A 166 -15.01 3.35 2.56
N LEU A 167 -15.09 3.63 3.86
CA LEU A 167 -13.97 3.44 4.78
C LEU A 167 -13.74 1.94 5.00
N LEU A 168 -12.53 1.47 4.70
CA LEU A 168 -12.14 0.06 4.86
C LEU A 168 -11.36 -0.18 6.15
N LEU A 169 -10.50 0.75 6.53
CA LEU A 169 -9.64 0.62 7.71
C LEU A 169 -9.16 2.00 8.17
N GLY A 170 -9.06 2.21 9.48
CA GLY A 170 -8.40 3.38 10.06
C GLY A 170 -7.17 2.98 10.87
N GLY A 171 -6.27 3.94 11.06
CA GLY A 171 -5.11 3.76 11.91
C GLY A 171 -4.64 5.09 12.53
N LEU A 172 -4.41 5.10 13.84
CA LEU A 172 -3.72 6.19 14.51
C LEU A 172 -2.21 6.01 14.36
N ARG A 173 -1.54 6.99 13.76
CA ARG A 173 -0.07 7.01 13.68
C ARG A 173 0.50 7.43 15.03
N GLY A 174 1.54 6.71 15.47
CA GLY A 174 2.26 7.01 16.69
C GLY A 174 3.42 6.05 16.90
N ARG A 175 3.96 6.05 18.12
CA ARG A 175 5.01 5.09 18.53
C ARG A 175 4.47 3.66 18.53
N LEU A 176 3.21 3.49 18.93
CA LEU A 176 2.44 2.27 18.84
C LEU A 176 1.25 2.56 17.94
N PRO A 177 1.30 2.19 16.65
CA PRO A 177 0.16 2.32 15.76
C PRO A 177 -1.05 1.60 16.37
N GLN A 178 -2.22 2.21 16.29
CA GLN A 178 -3.48 1.61 16.75
C GLN A 178 -4.42 1.51 15.57
N ILE A 179 -5.06 0.35 15.42
CA ILE A 179 -6.12 0.17 14.44
C ILE A 179 -7.35 0.94 14.90
N ILE A 180 -8.07 1.50 13.94
CA ILE A 180 -9.39 2.08 14.15
C ILE A 180 -10.34 1.35 13.23
N MET A 181 -11.28 0.62 13.81
CA MET A 181 -12.29 -0.09 13.04
C MET A 181 -13.27 0.92 12.41
N PRO A 182 -13.70 0.74 11.15
CA PRO A 182 -14.53 1.70 10.43
C PRO A 182 -15.78 2.14 11.21
N GLU A 183 -16.43 1.23 11.93
CA GLU A 183 -17.64 1.48 12.72
C GLU A 183 -17.42 2.39 13.94
N THR A 184 -16.17 2.63 14.34
CA THR A 184 -15.84 3.55 15.44
C THR A 184 -15.51 4.96 14.95
N VAL A 185 -15.33 5.16 13.63
CA VAL A 185 -15.07 6.48 13.05
C VAL A 185 -16.38 7.23 12.86
N HIS A 186 -16.44 8.46 13.36
CA HIS A 186 -17.61 9.31 13.20
C HIS A 186 -17.88 9.61 11.70
N GLU A 187 -19.15 9.57 11.30
CA GLU A 187 -19.59 9.71 9.90
C GLU A 187 -19.07 10.99 9.21
N GLY A 188 -18.95 12.08 9.96
CA GLY A 188 -18.34 13.32 9.46
C GLY A 188 -16.89 13.15 8.97
N PHE A 189 -16.08 12.32 9.63
CA PHE A 189 -14.71 12.02 9.16
C PHE A 189 -14.70 11.05 7.99
N VAL A 190 -15.63 10.09 7.94
CA VAL A 190 -15.84 9.22 6.77
C VAL A 190 -16.17 10.06 5.55
N SER A 191 -17.13 10.99 5.69
CA SER A 191 -17.55 11.91 4.63
C SER A 191 -16.42 12.85 4.19
N LEU A 192 -15.66 13.40 5.15
CA LEU A 192 -14.48 14.22 4.85
C LEU A 192 -13.41 13.43 4.08
N GLY A 193 -13.14 12.19 4.48
CA GLY A 193 -12.18 11.32 3.81
C GLY A 193 -12.61 10.95 2.39
N ALA A 194 -13.86 10.52 2.22
CA ALA A 194 -14.43 10.22 0.90
C ALA A 194 -14.38 11.45 -0.03
N ALA A 195 -14.76 12.62 0.47
CA ALA A 195 -14.69 13.87 -0.29
C ALA A 195 -13.25 14.22 -0.69
N ALA A 196 -12.28 14.05 0.23
CA ALA A 196 -10.87 14.29 -0.07
C ALA A 196 -10.29 13.31 -1.10
N LEU A 197 -10.72 12.04 -1.09
CA LEU A 197 -10.32 11.07 -2.09
C LEU A 197 -10.84 11.45 -3.49
N ARG A 198 -12.15 11.72 -3.60
CA ARG A 198 -12.82 12.13 -4.86
C ARG A 198 -12.28 13.42 -5.43
N ALA A 199 -11.84 14.34 -4.58
CA ALA A 199 -11.22 15.59 -5.01
C ALA A 199 -9.92 15.37 -5.79
N VAL A 200 -9.30 14.18 -5.74
CA VAL A 200 -8.14 13.82 -6.59
C VAL A 200 -8.62 13.06 -7.83
N PRO A 201 -8.62 13.66 -9.04
CA PRO A 201 -9.13 13.02 -10.24
C PRO A 201 -8.45 11.70 -10.55
N GLY A 202 -9.27 10.69 -10.84
CA GLY A 202 -8.82 9.36 -11.20
C GLY A 202 -8.15 8.63 -10.03
N LEU A 203 -8.56 8.90 -8.79
CA LEU A 203 -8.18 8.12 -7.62
C LEU A 203 -9.42 7.57 -6.93
N GLU A 204 -9.60 6.24 -6.96
CA GLU A 204 -10.73 5.57 -6.32
C GLU A 204 -10.33 4.85 -5.02
N PHE A 205 -9.07 4.41 -4.92
CA PHE A 205 -8.57 3.71 -3.75
C PHE A 205 -7.36 4.44 -3.18
N GLY A 206 -7.34 4.65 -1.87
CA GLY A 206 -6.24 5.38 -1.27
C GLY A 206 -6.38 5.67 0.21
N VAL A 207 -5.33 6.27 0.78
CA VAL A 207 -5.29 6.68 2.18
C VAL A 207 -5.42 8.18 2.27
N VAL A 208 -6.42 8.63 3.03
CA VAL A 208 -6.58 10.01 3.44
C VAL A 208 -6.01 10.15 4.85
N ARG A 209 -5.00 11.01 4.96
CA ARG A 209 -4.40 11.37 6.25
C ARG A 209 -5.08 12.60 6.82
N ILE A 210 -5.59 12.49 8.03
CA ILE A 210 -6.28 13.56 8.75
C ILE A 210 -5.52 13.85 10.04
N GLU A 211 -5.34 15.13 10.37
CA GLU A 211 -4.97 15.57 11.71
C GLU A 211 -6.22 16.07 12.43
N ALA A 212 -6.53 15.48 13.58
CA ALA A 212 -7.68 15.81 14.41
C ALA A 212 -7.41 15.44 15.87
N ASP A 213 -8.23 15.91 16.81
CA ASP A 213 -8.10 15.50 18.21
C ASP A 213 -8.59 14.06 18.41
N ASP A 214 -9.76 13.76 17.85
CA ASP A 214 -10.39 12.45 17.91
C ASP A 214 -11.28 12.24 16.67
N VAL A 215 -11.14 11.08 16.01
CA VAL A 215 -11.95 10.71 14.83
C VAL A 215 -13.28 10.04 15.20
N GLN A 216 -13.52 9.74 16.48
CA GLN A 216 -14.78 9.20 16.98
C GLN A 216 -15.78 10.29 17.38
N SER A 217 -15.30 11.53 17.49
CA SER A 217 -16.10 12.71 17.82
C SER A 217 -16.57 13.43 16.55
N THR A 218 -17.61 14.27 16.67
CA THR A 218 -18.09 15.07 15.53
C THR A 218 -17.01 16.06 15.08
N PRO A 219 -16.63 16.10 13.79
CA PRO A 219 -15.69 17.10 13.31
C PRO A 219 -16.37 18.48 13.39
N ASN A 220 -15.87 19.36 14.25
CA ASN A 220 -16.18 20.77 14.08
C ASN A 220 -15.33 21.30 12.90
N GLY A 221 -15.80 22.32 12.18
CA GLY A 221 -15.12 22.83 10.97
C GLY A 221 -13.69 23.37 11.19
N GLN A 222 -13.19 23.36 12.43
CA GLN A 222 -11.84 23.75 12.83
C GLN A 222 -11.04 22.58 13.46
N ASP A 223 -11.65 21.41 13.61
CA ASP A 223 -11.12 20.26 14.35
C ASP A 223 -10.38 19.23 13.51
N ALA A 224 -10.43 19.38 12.19
CA ALA A 224 -9.82 18.45 11.26
C ALA A 224 -9.10 19.19 10.15
N GLN A 225 -7.99 18.62 9.67
CA GLN A 225 -7.39 19.02 8.40
C GLN A 225 -6.88 17.80 7.63
N VAL A 226 -7.11 17.80 6.32
CA VAL A 226 -6.60 16.77 5.41
C VAL A 226 -5.15 17.10 5.05
N VAL A 227 -4.24 16.23 5.49
CA VAL A 227 -2.80 16.46 5.36
C VAL A 227 -2.25 15.85 4.07
N THR A 228 -2.73 14.66 3.68
CA THR A 228 -2.31 14.00 2.43
C THR A 228 -3.38 13.06 1.93
N VAL A 229 -3.43 12.85 0.61
CA VAL A 229 -4.13 11.75 -0.04
C VAL A 229 -3.07 10.91 -0.76
N ARG A 230 -3.04 9.59 -0.56
CA ARG A 230 -2.04 8.66 -1.13
C ARG A 230 -2.73 7.56 -1.92
N SER A 231 -2.25 7.27 -3.15
CA SER A 231 -2.84 6.26 -4.03
C SER A 231 -2.36 4.82 -3.84
N SER A 232 -1.31 4.62 -3.05
CA SER A 232 -0.69 3.31 -2.87
C SER A 232 -0.52 3.07 -1.38
N PRO A 233 -1.61 2.72 -0.67
CA PRO A 233 -1.51 2.25 0.70
C PRO A 233 -0.60 1.05 0.79
N LYS A 234 0.00 0.89 1.95
CA LYS A 234 0.62 -0.36 2.39
C LYS A 234 -0.20 -0.81 3.58
N LEU A 235 -0.77 -2.01 3.56
CA LEU A 235 -1.56 -2.44 4.73
C LEU A 235 -0.70 -2.62 5.97
N GLN A 236 0.58 -2.94 5.79
CA GLN A 236 1.57 -2.93 6.86
C GLN A 236 1.73 -1.56 7.57
N ASP A 237 1.36 -0.43 6.94
CA ASP A 237 1.37 0.89 7.60
C ASP A 237 0.32 0.97 8.72
N PHE A 238 -0.72 0.13 8.69
CA PHE A 238 -1.79 0.03 9.70
C PHE A 238 -1.43 -0.96 10.81
N GLY A 239 -0.15 -0.96 11.20
CA GLY A 239 0.45 -1.90 12.14
C GLY A 239 -0.43 -2.17 13.37
N GLY A 240 -0.52 -3.44 13.76
CA GLY A 240 -1.36 -3.91 14.85
C GLY A 240 -2.62 -4.64 14.37
N ALA A 241 -3.08 -4.40 13.13
CA ALA A 241 -4.18 -5.14 12.53
C ALA A 241 -3.89 -6.65 12.44
N PRO A 242 -4.84 -7.50 12.87
CA PRO A 242 -4.79 -8.93 12.56
C PRO A 242 -4.73 -9.15 11.05
N ILE A 243 -4.06 -10.22 10.63
CA ILE A 243 -3.89 -10.55 9.21
C ILE A 243 -5.25 -10.77 8.51
N GLU A 244 -6.23 -11.24 9.26
CA GLU A 244 -7.62 -11.45 8.83
C GLU A 244 -8.27 -10.13 8.42
N THR A 245 -7.99 -9.03 9.14
CA THR A 245 -8.46 -7.69 8.79
C THR A 245 -7.88 -7.25 7.45
N HIS A 246 -6.60 -7.50 7.22
CA HIS A 246 -5.96 -7.17 5.93
C HIS A 246 -6.48 -8.01 4.77
N LEU A 247 -6.73 -9.31 5.00
CA LEU A 247 -7.35 -10.20 4.03
C LEU A 247 -8.76 -9.71 3.65
N GLU A 248 -9.56 -9.25 4.62
CA GLU A 248 -10.89 -8.70 4.35
C GLU A 248 -10.84 -7.39 3.55
N VAL A 249 -9.86 -6.53 3.82
CA VAL A 249 -9.63 -5.31 3.02
C VAL A 249 -9.26 -5.68 1.58
N ALA A 250 -8.31 -6.59 1.38
CA ALA A 250 -7.90 -7.04 0.05
C ALA A 250 -9.06 -7.70 -0.71
N ARG A 251 -9.83 -8.57 -0.04
CA ARG A 251 -11.06 -9.16 -0.57
C ARG A 251 -12.04 -8.09 -1.04
N THR A 252 -12.26 -7.05 -0.24
CA THR A 252 -13.18 -5.96 -0.60
C THR A 252 -12.70 -5.24 -1.87
N VAL A 253 -11.40 -4.94 -1.98
CA VAL A 253 -10.82 -4.29 -3.16
C VAL A 253 -10.93 -5.18 -4.40
N VAL A 254 -10.55 -6.45 -4.30
CA VAL A 254 -10.61 -7.37 -5.44
C VAL A 254 -12.05 -7.61 -5.89
N ASN A 255 -13.00 -7.81 -4.97
CA ASN A 255 -14.41 -8.00 -5.33
C ASN A 255 -15.01 -6.76 -5.98
N HIS A 256 -14.57 -5.56 -5.59
CA HIS A 256 -14.97 -4.33 -6.25
C HIS A 256 -14.49 -4.28 -7.71
N GLU A 257 -13.23 -4.61 -7.96
CA GLU A 257 -12.66 -4.69 -9.31
C GLU A 257 -13.34 -5.76 -10.17
N LEU A 258 -13.58 -6.95 -9.62
CA LEU A 258 -14.33 -8.01 -10.30
C LEU A 258 -15.72 -7.52 -10.71
N LYS A 259 -16.44 -6.87 -9.79
CA LYS A 259 -17.77 -6.33 -10.04
C LYS A 259 -17.77 -5.23 -11.11
N LEU A 260 -16.80 -4.32 -11.09
CA LEU A 260 -16.67 -3.26 -12.11
C LEU A 260 -16.47 -3.83 -13.52
N ASN A 261 -15.80 -4.98 -13.61
CA ASN A 261 -15.53 -5.67 -14.88
C ASN A 261 -16.59 -6.72 -15.23
N GLY A 262 -17.68 -6.83 -14.45
CA GLY A 262 -18.76 -7.79 -14.70
C GLY A 262 -18.35 -9.26 -14.50
N ILE A 263 -17.30 -9.51 -13.71
CA ILE A 263 -16.79 -10.84 -13.43
C ILE A 263 -17.39 -11.33 -12.12
N GLU A 264 -18.04 -12.48 -12.14
CA GLU A 264 -18.52 -13.14 -10.92
C GLU A 264 -17.41 -13.99 -10.29
N PRO A 265 -17.13 -13.85 -8.98
CA PRO A 265 -16.20 -14.74 -8.29
C PRO A 265 -16.69 -16.18 -8.34
N GLN A 266 -15.80 -17.12 -8.63
CA GLN A 266 -16.16 -18.54 -8.56
C GLN A 266 -16.11 -19.00 -7.10
N ARG A 267 -16.97 -19.96 -6.75
CA ARG A 267 -16.88 -20.63 -5.44
C ARG A 267 -15.66 -21.53 -5.43
N GLY A 268 -14.55 -21.06 -4.86
CA GLY A 268 -13.37 -21.89 -4.64
C GLY A 268 -13.55 -22.87 -3.48
N GLY A 269 -12.75 -23.95 -3.51
CA GLY A 269 -12.60 -24.87 -2.38
C GLY A 269 -11.70 -24.29 -1.28
N VAL A 270 -11.59 -25.01 -0.16
CA VAL A 270 -10.65 -24.64 0.93
C VAL A 270 -9.20 -24.98 0.54
N ARG A 271 -9.01 -26.09 -0.17
CA ARG A 271 -7.73 -26.49 -0.76
C ARG A 271 -7.91 -26.60 -2.26
N HIS A 272 -6.93 -26.08 -2.98
CA HIS A 272 -6.92 -26.02 -4.43
C HIS A 272 -5.83 -26.96 -4.93
N ALA A 273 -6.14 -27.75 -5.95
CA ALA A 273 -5.13 -28.43 -6.74
C ALA A 273 -4.77 -27.49 -7.89
N VAL A 274 -3.51 -27.08 -7.96
CA VAL A 274 -3.03 -26.14 -8.99
C VAL A 274 -1.79 -26.68 -9.68
N ALA A 275 -1.70 -26.45 -10.98
CA ALA A 275 -0.46 -26.47 -11.74
C ALA A 275 0.28 -25.14 -11.49
N VAL A 276 1.51 -25.26 -11.01
CA VAL A 276 2.46 -24.16 -10.83
C VAL A 276 3.48 -24.23 -11.95
N GLU A 277 3.53 -23.19 -12.77
CA GLU A 277 4.52 -23.03 -13.82
C GLU A 277 5.45 -21.85 -13.49
N CYS A 278 6.75 -22.10 -13.38
CA CYS A 278 7.76 -21.06 -13.23
C CYS A 278 8.58 -20.99 -14.52
N THR A 279 8.63 -19.83 -15.17
CA THR A 279 9.29 -19.65 -16.49
C THR A 279 10.43 -18.64 -16.44
N GLY A 280 11.33 -18.71 -17.43
CA GLY A 280 12.48 -17.82 -17.56
C GLY A 280 13.59 -18.12 -16.55
N LEU A 281 13.69 -19.37 -16.10
CA LEU A 281 14.69 -19.82 -15.13
C LEU A 281 16.04 -20.03 -15.83
N VAL A 282 17.12 -19.60 -15.18
CA VAL A 282 18.48 -19.87 -15.68
C VAL A 282 18.89 -21.34 -15.50
N ALA A 283 18.36 -22.01 -14.47
CA ALA A 283 18.61 -23.43 -14.19
C ALA A 283 17.46 -24.02 -13.36
N ALA A 284 16.45 -24.58 -14.04
CA ALA A 284 15.21 -25.02 -13.41
C ALA A 284 15.40 -26.06 -12.29
N GLU A 285 16.28 -27.04 -12.47
CA GLU A 285 16.54 -28.06 -11.45
C GLU A 285 17.20 -27.49 -10.18
N THR A 286 18.15 -26.57 -10.35
CA THR A 286 18.82 -25.91 -9.21
C THR A 286 17.85 -25.00 -8.46
N PHE A 287 16.97 -24.32 -9.19
CA PHE A 287 15.89 -23.55 -8.60
C PHE A 287 14.95 -24.45 -7.78
N TRP A 288 14.52 -25.59 -8.35
CA TRP A 288 13.63 -26.53 -7.67
C TRP A 288 14.21 -27.01 -6.33
N ARG A 289 15.51 -27.35 -6.27
CA ARG A 289 16.15 -27.77 -5.01
C ARG A 289 15.93 -26.76 -3.89
N SER A 290 16.17 -25.48 -4.16
CA SER A 290 15.92 -24.41 -3.17
C SER A 290 14.42 -24.18 -2.92
N PHE A 291 13.61 -24.17 -3.97
CA PHE A 291 12.17 -23.90 -3.83
C PHE A 291 11.43 -25.00 -3.07
N SER A 292 11.83 -26.26 -3.22
CA SER A 292 11.23 -27.38 -2.50
C SER A 292 11.37 -27.28 -0.98
N GLU A 293 12.42 -26.62 -0.47
CA GLU A 293 12.63 -26.37 0.96
C GLU A 293 11.57 -25.42 1.56
N VAL A 294 10.92 -24.62 0.71
CA VAL A 294 9.83 -23.72 1.10
C VAL A 294 8.49 -24.46 1.19
N LEU A 295 8.32 -25.52 0.41
CA LEU A 295 7.06 -26.27 0.26
C LEU A 295 6.94 -27.37 1.33
N VAL A 296 6.84 -26.95 2.58
CA VAL A 296 6.87 -27.87 3.74
C VAL A 296 5.48 -28.47 4.05
N PRO A 297 5.34 -29.80 4.15
CA PRO A 297 4.12 -30.46 4.63
C PRO A 297 3.75 -30.07 6.08
N PRO A 298 2.47 -30.09 6.48
CA PRO A 298 1.29 -30.49 5.69
C PRO A 298 0.70 -29.34 4.85
N ARG A 299 1.32 -28.16 4.85
CA ARG A 299 0.77 -26.97 4.15
C ARG A 299 0.68 -27.16 2.65
N TYR A 300 1.64 -27.91 2.10
CA TYR A 300 1.71 -28.25 0.69
C TYR A 300 1.76 -29.77 0.54
N GLU A 301 1.05 -30.24 -0.48
CA GLU A 301 1.06 -31.62 -0.93
C GLU A 301 1.42 -31.61 -2.42
N VAL A 302 2.54 -32.22 -2.78
CA VAL A 302 2.95 -32.35 -4.18
C VAL A 302 2.20 -33.54 -4.78
N LEU A 303 1.38 -33.30 -5.81
CA LEU A 303 0.45 -34.29 -6.35
C LEU A 303 1.06 -35.20 -7.41
N GLY A 304 2.14 -34.77 -8.05
CA GLY A 304 2.74 -35.45 -9.20
C GLY A 304 4.26 -35.28 -9.27
N PRO A 305 4.90 -35.90 -10.27
CA PRO A 305 6.32 -35.69 -10.52
C PRO A 305 6.58 -34.24 -10.92
N VAL A 306 7.70 -33.69 -10.47
CA VAL A 306 8.19 -32.39 -10.92
C VAL A 306 8.74 -32.53 -12.35
N GLN A 307 8.30 -31.65 -13.23
CA GLN A 307 8.62 -31.71 -14.66
C GLN A 307 9.42 -30.48 -15.11
N TYR A 308 10.29 -30.70 -16.10
CA TYR A 308 11.11 -29.69 -16.74
C TYR A 308 10.89 -29.77 -18.26
N PRO A 309 9.76 -29.25 -18.77
CA PRO A 309 9.41 -29.39 -20.19
C PRO A 309 10.41 -28.67 -21.12
N ALA A 310 11.16 -27.69 -20.59
CA ALA A 310 12.28 -27.02 -21.24
C ALA A 310 13.34 -26.63 -20.18
N GLU A 311 14.57 -26.31 -20.61
CA GLU A 311 15.69 -25.98 -19.69
C GLU A 311 15.38 -24.80 -18.73
N GLU A 312 14.45 -23.92 -19.13
CA GLU A 312 14.11 -22.68 -18.42
C GLU A 312 12.71 -22.71 -17.76
N VAL A 313 12.04 -23.86 -17.75
CA VAL A 313 10.67 -24.00 -17.23
C VAL A 313 10.60 -25.10 -16.18
N LEU A 314 9.90 -24.82 -15.09
CA LEU A 314 9.59 -25.77 -14.02
C LEU A 314 8.07 -25.88 -13.89
N HIS A 315 7.57 -27.11 -13.93
CA HIS A 315 6.15 -27.43 -13.75
C HIS A 315 5.94 -28.37 -12.56
N ILE A 316 5.02 -28.00 -11.66
CA ILE A 316 4.72 -28.73 -10.42
C ILE A 316 3.21 -28.72 -10.18
N GLU A 317 2.64 -29.85 -9.77
CA GLU A 317 1.26 -29.91 -9.29
C GLU A 317 1.22 -29.88 -7.75
N LEU A 318 0.56 -28.87 -7.18
CA LEU A 318 0.47 -28.65 -5.74
C LEU A 318 -0.98 -28.66 -5.26
N ARG A 319 -1.19 -29.16 -4.04
CA ARG A 319 -2.43 -28.97 -3.28
C ARG A 319 -2.17 -28.22 -1.97
N ALA A 320 -2.77 -27.04 -1.83
CA ALA A 320 -2.66 -26.22 -0.64
C ALA A 320 -3.85 -25.23 -0.54
N GLU A 321 -3.94 -24.52 0.58
CA GLU A 321 -4.84 -23.36 0.74
C GLU A 321 -4.35 -22.19 -0.13
N GLY A 322 -5.26 -21.31 -0.57
CA GLY A 322 -4.91 -20.21 -1.48
C GLY A 322 -3.83 -19.28 -0.93
N GLU A 323 -3.86 -18.99 0.37
CA GLU A 323 -2.85 -18.20 1.07
C GLU A 323 -1.45 -18.80 0.98
N ASN A 324 -1.37 -20.13 1.09
CA ASN A 324 -0.10 -20.85 1.00
C ASN A 324 0.38 -20.86 -0.47
N LEU A 325 -0.51 -21.11 -1.43
CA LEU A 325 -0.15 -21.05 -2.86
C LEU A 325 0.36 -19.67 -3.28
N ALA A 326 -0.30 -18.59 -2.84
CA ALA A 326 0.16 -17.23 -3.08
C ALA A 326 1.55 -16.96 -2.48
N LEU A 327 1.80 -17.43 -1.25
CA LEU A 327 3.10 -17.27 -0.60
C LEU A 327 4.21 -18.03 -1.34
N ALA A 328 3.93 -19.25 -1.80
CA ALA A 328 4.86 -20.03 -2.60
C ALA A 328 5.23 -19.30 -3.90
N ALA A 329 4.26 -18.75 -4.62
CA ALA A 329 4.51 -17.99 -5.84
C ALA A 329 5.36 -16.73 -5.60
N ILE A 330 5.08 -15.98 -4.54
CA ILE A 330 5.85 -14.78 -4.19
C ILE A 330 7.31 -15.12 -3.89
N LYS A 331 7.56 -16.21 -3.16
CA LYS A 331 8.92 -16.68 -2.89
C LYS A 331 9.65 -17.15 -4.14
N ALA A 332 8.94 -17.76 -5.08
CA ALA A 332 9.51 -18.15 -6.37
C ALA A 332 9.98 -16.92 -7.17
N ILE A 333 9.21 -15.82 -7.17
CA ILE A 333 9.56 -14.56 -7.86
C ILE A 333 10.66 -13.78 -7.15
N ALA A 334 10.62 -13.72 -5.82
CA ALA A 334 11.66 -13.05 -5.04
C ALA A 334 13.03 -13.75 -5.22
N GLY A 335 13.00 -15.01 -5.64
CA GLY A 335 14.16 -15.88 -5.75
C GLY A 335 14.51 -16.41 -4.37
N VAL A 336 14.31 -17.71 -4.18
CA VAL A 336 14.44 -18.39 -2.90
C VAL A 336 15.88 -18.22 -2.37
N GLY A 337 16.09 -17.19 -1.54
CA GLY A 337 17.38 -16.86 -0.93
C GLY A 337 18.47 -16.34 -1.88
N HIS A 338 18.22 -16.09 -3.17
CA HIS A 338 19.27 -15.61 -4.11
C HIS A 338 18.71 -14.92 -5.37
N GLU A 339 19.25 -13.75 -5.74
CA GLU A 339 18.77 -12.94 -6.89
C GLU A 339 18.87 -13.67 -8.24
N ASN A 340 19.93 -14.46 -8.44
CA ASN A 340 20.12 -15.28 -9.65
C ASN A 340 19.21 -16.52 -9.73
N ARG A 341 18.33 -16.74 -8.74
CA ARG A 341 17.40 -17.89 -8.69
C ARG A 341 15.95 -17.42 -8.59
N ARG A 342 15.60 -16.33 -9.28
CA ARG A 342 14.22 -15.86 -9.40
C ARG A 342 13.53 -16.43 -10.62
N ALA A 343 12.24 -16.71 -10.49
CA ALA A 343 11.36 -16.90 -11.63
C ALA A 343 10.87 -15.52 -12.11
N PRO A 344 11.17 -15.09 -13.35
CA PRO A 344 10.57 -13.90 -13.94
C PRO A 344 9.04 -13.92 -13.92
N MET A 345 8.43 -15.08 -14.13
CA MET A 345 6.99 -15.27 -14.11
C MET A 345 6.62 -16.57 -13.42
N VAL A 346 5.53 -16.53 -12.65
CA VAL A 346 4.93 -17.71 -12.00
C VAL A 346 3.45 -17.74 -12.30
N SER A 347 2.95 -18.85 -12.83
CA SER A 347 1.55 -19.05 -13.16
C SER A 347 0.95 -20.14 -12.28
N LEU A 348 -0.22 -19.87 -11.69
CA LEU A 348 -1.01 -20.81 -10.91
C LEU A 348 -2.32 -21.09 -11.66
N THR A 349 -2.52 -22.33 -12.08
CA THR A 349 -3.70 -22.76 -12.85
C THR A 349 -4.44 -23.85 -12.09
N HIS A 350 -5.74 -23.68 -11.83
CA HIS A 350 -6.55 -24.73 -11.18
C HIS A 350 -6.65 -25.98 -12.07
N LEU A 351 -6.51 -27.15 -11.46
CA LEU A 351 -6.55 -28.49 -12.11
C LEU A 351 -7.94 -29.11 -12.16
#